data_AF-A0A968NWM8-F1
#
_entry.id   AF-A0A968NWM8-F1
#
_cell.length_a   1.000
_cell.length_b   1.000
_cell.length_c   1.000
_cell.angle_alpha   90.00
_cell.angle_beta   90.00
_cell.angle_gamma   90.00
#
_symmetry.space_group_name_H-M   'P 1'
#
loop_
_entity.id
_entity.type
_entity.pdbx_description
1 polymer ?
#
loop_
_entity_poly.entity_id
_entity_poly.type
_entity_poly.pdbx_seq_one_letter_code
_entity_poly.pdbx_strand_id
1 'polypeptide(L)' 'MSSKDVYAFGVQSGTRNHKGSFVRHTVYKLVEINDAGWALICQDDATCHYVDPDCLREMRHPNATPDPH' A
#
# COMPACT_ATOMS: atom_id res chain seq x y z
N MET A 1 -17.50 2.39 -15.35
CA MET A 1 -17.00 2.63 -13.99
C MET A 1 -15.49 2.57 -14.06
N SER A 2 -14.88 3.68 -14.48
CA SER A 2 -13.44 3.76 -14.79
C SER A 2 -12.67 4.19 -13.55
N SER A 3 -11.47 3.65 -13.41
CA SER A 3 -10.45 3.93 -12.39
C SER A 3 -10.78 3.48 -10.96
N LYS A 4 -10.66 2.18 -10.71
CA LYS A 4 -9.98 1.77 -9.48
C LYS A 4 -8.51 2.09 -9.70
N ASP A 5 -8.11 3.33 -9.44
CA ASP A 5 -6.72 3.63 -9.15
C ASP A 5 -6.38 2.86 -7.88
N VAL A 6 -6.05 1.59 -8.06
CA VAL A 6 -5.51 0.74 -7.01
C VAL A 6 -4.13 1.32 -6.79
N TYR A 7 -4.04 2.28 -5.87
CA TYR A 7 -2.77 2.80 -5.40
C TYR A 7 -1.95 1.60 -4.91
N ALA A 8 -1.01 1.20 -5.76
CA ALA A 8 -0.12 0.09 -5.53
C ALA A 8 0.96 0.61 -4.59
N PHE A 9 1.01 0.10 -3.37
CA PHE A 9 2.02 0.47 -2.40
C PHE A 9 3.05 -0.65 -2.28
N GLY A 10 4.32 -0.28 -2.37
CA GLY A 10 5.41 -1.11 -1.89
C GLY A 10 5.62 -0.88 -0.41
N VAL A 11 6.11 -1.90 0.30
CA VAL A 11 6.56 -1.77 1.69
C VAL A 11 8.08 -1.67 1.75
N GLN A 12 8.61 -0.81 2.62
CA GLN A 12 10.05 -0.74 2.85
C GLN A 12 10.59 -2.08 3.35
N SER A 13 11.87 -2.36 3.06
CA SER A 13 12.55 -3.53 3.62
C SER A 13 12.63 -3.40 5.14
N GLY A 14 12.21 -4.45 5.85
CA GLY A 14 12.17 -4.46 7.31
C GLY A 14 10.85 -3.98 7.91
N THR A 15 9.86 -3.58 7.09
CA THR A 15 8.52 -3.27 7.58
C THR A 15 7.93 -4.44 8.36
N ARG A 16 7.45 -4.14 9.56
CA ARG A 16 6.75 -5.10 10.43
C ARG A 16 5.29 -4.70 10.55
N ASN A 17 4.43 -5.71 10.67
CA ASN A 17 3.04 -5.47 11.00
C ASN A 17 2.87 -5.16 12.48
N HIS A 18 1.65 -4.79 12.88
CA HIS A 18 1.28 -4.54 14.28
C HIS A 18 1.55 -5.72 15.25
N LYS A 19 1.80 -6.94 14.74
CA LYS A 19 2.15 -8.13 15.53
C LYS A 19 3.67 -8.35 15.65
N GLY A 20 4.48 -7.47 15.06
CA GLY A 20 5.94 -7.58 15.03
C GLY A 20 6.50 -8.53 13.97
N SER A 21 5.65 -9.11 13.11
CA SER A 21 6.08 -10.00 12.03
C SER A 21 6.49 -9.19 10.80
N PHE A 22 7.54 -9.64 10.11
CA PHE A 22 7.96 -9.03 8.85
C PHE A 22 6.89 -9.18 7.77
N VAL A 23 6.62 -8.08 7.09
CA VAL A 23 5.76 -8.04 5.91
C VAL A 23 6.60 -8.31 4.67
N ARG A 24 6.07 -9.12 3.75
CA ARG A 24 6.77 -9.47 2.52
C ARG A 24 6.95 -8.22 1.66
N HIS A 25 8.13 -8.03 1.08
CA HIS A 25 8.36 -6.96 0.12
C HIS A 25 7.67 -7.31 -1.22
N THR A 26 6.44 -6.80 -1.39
CA THR A 26 5.61 -6.98 -2.59
C THR A 26 4.69 -5.77 -2.76
N VAL A 27 3.88 -5.80 -3.82
CA VAL A 27 2.83 -4.83 -4.07
C VAL A 27 1.60 -5.14 -3.23
N TYR A 28 1.08 -4.11 -2.56
CA TYR A 28 -0.17 -4.16 -1.82
C TYR A 28 -1.12 -3.08 -2.28
N LYS A 29 -2.40 -3.28 -2.02
CA LYS A 29 -3.43 -2.24 -2.11
C LYS A 29 -3.58 -1.62 -0.74
N LEU A 30 -3.57 -0.30 -0.64
CA LEU A 30 -4.02 0.38 0.57
C LEU A 30 -5.55 0.34 0.61
N VAL A 31 -6.11 -0.22 1.68
CA VAL A 31 -7.55 -0.30 1.91
C VAL A 31 -8.03 0.89 2.72
N GLU A 32 -7.37 1.16 3.85
CA GLU A 32 -7.73 2.26 4.75
C GLU A 32 -6.57 2.63 5.69
N ILE A 33 -6.66 3.80 6.32
CA ILE A 33 -5.90 4.16 7.50
C ILE A 33 -6.91 4.36 8.62
N ASN A 34 -6.78 3.59 9.71
CA ASN A 34 -7.72 3.66 10.82
C ASN A 34 -7.41 4.82 11.79
N ASP A 35 -8.34 5.11 12.69
CA ASP A 35 -8.20 6.18 13.70
C ASP A 35 -7.04 5.95 14.68
N ALA A 36 -6.53 4.71 14.77
CA ALA A 36 -5.35 4.37 15.57
C ALA A 36 -4.02 4.64 14.82
N GLY A 37 -4.07 5.18 13.60
CA GLY A 37 -2.90 5.53 12.80
C GLY A 37 -2.28 4.37 12.02
N TRP A 38 -2.97 3.23 11.91
CA TRP A 38 -2.47 2.07 11.17
C TRP A 38 -3.02 2.02 9.75
N ALA A 39 -2.16 1.72 8.78
CA ALA A 39 -2.55 1.47 7.40
C ALA A 39 -2.86 -0.01 7.18
N LEU A 40 -4.07 -0.32 6.73
CA LEU A 40 -4.47 -1.65 6.29
C LEU A 40 -4.08 -1.84 4.82
N ILE A 41 -3.11 -2.72 4.59
CA ILE A 41 -2.66 -3.09 3.24
C ILE A 41 -3.02 -4.55 2.93
N CYS A 42 -3.45 -4.82 1.70
CA CYS A 42 -3.86 -6.16 1.28
C CYS A 42 -3.11 -6.59 0.00
N GLN A 43 -2.50 -7.76 0.02
CA GLN A 43 -1.84 -8.34 -1.16
C GLN A 43 -2.89 -8.87 -2.14
N ASP A 44 -3.91 -9.52 -1.58
CA ASP A 44 -5.09 -10.07 -2.21
C ASP A 44 -6.29 -9.90 -1.25
N ASP A 45 -7.48 -10.37 -1.62
CA ASP A 45 -8.69 -10.20 -0.80
C ASP A 45 -8.71 -11.05 0.49
N ALA A 46 -7.70 -11.91 0.72
CA ALA A 46 -7.59 -12.79 1.89
C ALA A 46 -6.38 -12.46 2.79
N THR A 47 -5.34 -11.81 2.26
CA THR A 47 -4.09 -11.54 2.97
C THR A 47 -3.87 -10.05 3.19
N CYS A 48 -4.19 -9.59 4.39
CA CYS A 48 -4.02 -8.19 4.79
C CYS A 48 -3.16 -8.02 6.05
N HIS A 49 -2.50 -6.86 6.13
CA HIS A 49 -1.61 -6.50 7.22
C HIS A 49 -1.84 -5.05 7.63
N TYR A 50 -1.88 -4.79 8.93
CA TYR A 50 -1.76 -3.43 9.45
C TYR A 50 -0.27 -3.10 9.60
N VAL A 51 0.17 -2.04 8.95
CA VAL A 51 1.55 -1.53 8.99
C VAL A 51 1.56 -0.04 9.30
N ASP A 52 2.73 0.46 9.67
CA ASP A 52 2.97 1.90 9.80
C ASP A 52 2.84 2.58 8.42
N PRO A 53 1.98 3.60 8.26
CA PRO A 53 1.79 4.32 7.00
C PRO A 53 3.10 4.96 6.48
N ASP A 54 4.02 5.37 7.37
CA ASP A 54 5.30 5.96 6.97
C ASP A 54 6.23 4.93 6.30
N CYS A 55 5.95 3.64 6.47
CA CYS A 55 6.69 2.55 5.83
C CYS A 55 6.15 2.21 4.42
N LEU A 56 5.11 2.90 3.93
CA LEU A 56 4.51 2.69 2.62
C LEU A 56 5.13 3.61 1.57
N ARG A 57 5.38 3.05 0.38
CA ARG A 57 5.84 3.81 -0.78
C ARG A 57 4.85 3.65 -1.91
N GLU A 58 4.25 4.77 -2.32
CA GLU A 58 3.38 4.79 -3.49
C GLU A 58 4.20 4.40 -4.73
N MET A 59 3.81 3.29 -5.37
CA MET A 59 4.30 2.93 -6.68
C MET A 59 3.39 3.59 -7.69
N ARG A 60 3.68 4.86 -7.99
CA ARG A 60 3.06 5.53 -9.12
C ARG A 60 3.22 4.68 -10.37
N HIS A 61 2.12 4.38 -11.03
CA HIS A 61 2.17 3.89 -12.40
C HIS A 61 2.85 4.96 -13.27
N PRO A 62 3.92 4.64 -14.03
CA PRO A 62 4.59 5.62 -14.89
C PRO A 62 3.78 6.02 -16.14
N ASN A 63 2.44 5.90 -16.10
CA ASN A 63 1.59 6.13 -17.27
C ASN A 63 0.45 7.13 -17.03
N ALA A 64 0.64 8.06 -16.09
CA ALA A 64 0.02 9.38 -16.25
C ALA A 64 0.92 10.16 -17.21
N THR A 65 0.66 10.03 -18.52
CA THR A 65 1.21 10.94 -19.52
C THR A 65 0.94 12.38 -19.02
N PRO A 66 1.96 13.24 -18.83
CA PRO A 66 1.68 14.65 -18.63
C PRO A 66 0.98 15.14 -19.90
N ASP A 67 -0.28 15.54 -19.77
CA ASP A 67 -1.06 16.16 -20.83
C ASP A 67 -0.22 17.29 -21.46
N PRO A 68 0.15 17.18 -22.75
CA PRO A 68 0.85 18.27 -23.41
C PRO A 68 -0.18 19.37 -23.70
N HIS A 69 0.08 20.51 -23.07
CA HIS A 69 -0.60 21.79 -23.20
C HIS A 69 -1.03 22.18 -24.61
#